data_AF-A0A5J6ULA2-F1
#
_entry.id   AF-A0A5J6ULA2-F1
#
_cell.length_a   1.000
_cell.length_b   1.000
_cell.length_c   1.000
_cell.angle_alpha   90.00
_cell.angle_beta   90.00
_cell.angle_gamma   90.00
#
_symmetry.space_group_name_H-M   'P 1'
#
loop_
_entity.id
_entity.type
_entity.pdbx_description
1 polymer ?
#
loop_
_entity_poly.entity_id
_entity_poly.type
_entity_poly.pdbx_seq_one_letter_code
_entity_poly.pdbx_strand_id
1 'polypeptide(L)'
;MGDPVAVWPCANCGRPVPQPVGATRVVRYCRDDDGACAREARDRRERGRDAPGLTGQVASTWEMVERLEKAADVLAESLTSELSVAGVERRVAEVRAEAARELAIAQSERDSSQRRAEEARQEATAARQRGEAAAQDAERAREEARLATAKRDAAQQAWEEAHQIAQQSMTAKLAAESERDRIAAREAELLAALESARAELVELHAKTSEAESAAEAQRVEAAVAKQGAEDLRNAMRDAEAQRQRAMQAASKAEAERSTALRAQSEAEAEVVRIQARADEAAKERDAALAQAQAAAGERDEMTGRLNDQATQLRQLSQSVADQQAALTALAEERDAARAEADRARRQIDQFTQGSLSPGAPQGGRMQSGQMQSTAMQGTGTQNPGTQNPGTQSGPQPVPGVPPGPPPIGGPVPGGTGPHGIEGPVPGSATPYPLPGPAGAPSDRGRPVNGSDREDPLFTGP
;
A
#
# COMPACT_ATOMS: atom_id res chain seq x y z
N MET A 1 155.47 117.56 -5.53
CA MET A 1 156.46 117.84 -6.60
C MET A 1 155.71 117.71 -7.92
N GLY A 2 156.11 118.42 -8.98
CA GLY A 2 155.47 118.22 -10.28
C GLY A 2 155.93 116.90 -10.88
N ASP A 3 154.99 116.05 -11.31
CA ASP A 3 155.33 114.86 -12.10
C ASP A 3 156.05 115.28 -13.39
N PRO A 4 157.03 114.48 -13.88
CA PRO A 4 157.65 114.74 -15.16
C PRO A 4 156.60 114.55 -16.25
N VAL A 5 156.06 115.65 -16.77
CA VAL A 5 155.20 115.66 -17.96
C VAL A 5 155.91 114.86 -19.04
N ALA A 6 155.32 113.74 -19.45
CA ALA A 6 155.94 112.87 -20.43
C ALA A 6 156.02 113.62 -21.76
N VAL A 7 157.20 114.10 -22.12
CA VAL A 7 157.44 114.82 -23.38
C VAL A 7 157.80 113.78 -24.43
N TRP A 8 156.93 113.61 -25.42
CA TRP A 8 157.17 112.72 -26.56
C TRP A 8 157.52 113.54 -27.81
N PRO A 9 158.48 113.09 -28.65
CA PRO A 9 158.74 113.77 -29.92
C PRO A 9 157.53 113.64 -30.85
N CYS A 10 157.13 114.75 -31.48
CA CYS A 10 156.06 114.77 -32.48
C CYS A 10 156.36 113.79 -33.62
N ALA A 11 155.39 112.92 -33.94
CA ALA A 11 155.53 111.86 -34.94
C ALA A 11 155.68 112.33 -36.40
N ASN A 12 155.87 113.64 -36.64
CA ASN A 12 156.13 114.22 -37.96
C ASN A 12 157.35 115.16 -37.97
N CYS A 13 157.48 116.07 -36.98
CA CYS A 13 158.57 117.07 -36.94
C CYS A 13 159.54 116.92 -35.76
N GLY A 14 159.39 115.90 -34.91
CA GLY A 14 160.26 115.65 -33.75
C GLY A 14 160.14 116.64 -32.57
N ARG A 15 159.43 117.76 -32.73
CA ARG A 15 159.23 118.76 -31.65
C ARG A 15 158.65 118.13 -30.37
N PRO A 16 159.08 118.56 -29.17
CA PRO A 16 158.56 118.04 -27.90
C PRO A 16 157.06 118.32 -27.73
N VAL A 17 156.26 117.25 -27.56
CA VAL A 17 154.82 117.31 -27.28
C VAL A 17 154.56 116.91 -25.83
N PRO A 18 154.03 117.79 -24.97
CA PRO A 18 153.66 117.44 -23.61
C PRO A 18 152.41 116.55 -23.60
N GLN A 19 152.50 115.35 -23.01
CA GLN A 19 151.34 114.48 -22.85
C GLN A 19 150.47 114.95 -21.67
N PRO A 20 149.13 115.07 -21.86
CA PRO A 20 148.22 115.40 -20.76
C PRO A 20 148.12 114.25 -19.76
N VAL A 21 148.43 114.53 -18.49
CA VAL A 21 148.49 113.53 -17.43
C VAL A 21 147.10 112.92 -17.18
N GLY A 22 146.99 111.58 -17.23
CA GLY A 22 145.73 110.86 -17.03
C GLY A 22 144.81 110.74 -18.25
N ALA A 23 145.18 111.28 -19.42
CA ALA A 23 144.40 111.08 -20.64
C ALA A 23 144.66 109.69 -21.26
N THR A 24 143.60 109.00 -21.68
CA THR A 24 143.69 107.70 -22.37
C THR A 24 144.18 107.78 -23.81
N ARG A 25 144.25 108.98 -24.41
CA ARG A 25 144.75 109.20 -25.78
C ARG A 25 146.08 109.95 -25.77
N VAL A 26 147.13 109.31 -26.28
CA VAL A 26 148.45 109.92 -26.50
C VAL A 26 148.38 110.93 -27.64
N VAL A 27 148.79 112.17 -27.37
CA VAL A 27 148.86 113.26 -28.34
C VAL A 27 150.09 113.06 -29.23
N ARG A 28 149.90 112.40 -30.38
CA ARG A 28 150.99 111.99 -31.29
C ARG A 28 151.65 113.14 -32.10
N TYR A 29 151.02 114.30 -32.18
CA TYR A 29 151.47 115.45 -32.99
C TYR A 29 151.50 116.74 -32.17
N CYS A 30 152.45 117.62 -32.46
CA CYS A 30 152.47 118.97 -31.87
C CYS A 30 151.28 119.81 -32.36
N ARG A 31 150.83 120.74 -31.50
CA ARG A 31 149.69 121.63 -31.76
C ARG A 31 150.13 122.92 -32.45
N ASP A 32 150.94 122.78 -33.49
CA ASP A 32 151.50 123.88 -34.27
C ASP A 32 150.48 124.33 -35.33
N ASP A 33 150.24 125.64 -35.43
CA ASP A 33 149.43 126.36 -36.44
C ASP A 33 148.15 125.62 -36.88
N ASP A 34 147.14 125.62 -35.99
CA ASP A 34 145.86 124.93 -36.15
C ASP A 34 145.96 123.43 -36.49
N GLY A 35 147.07 122.78 -36.11
CA GLY A 35 147.34 121.38 -36.44
C GLY A 35 147.93 121.19 -37.84
N ALA A 36 148.59 122.19 -38.41
CA ALA A 36 149.30 122.09 -39.69
C ALA A 36 150.29 120.93 -39.69
N CYS A 37 150.99 120.67 -38.59
CA CYS A 37 151.91 119.53 -38.48
C CYS A 37 151.20 118.16 -38.55
N ALA A 38 149.95 118.06 -38.07
CA ALA A 38 149.15 116.84 -38.19
C ALA A 38 148.55 116.67 -39.60
N ARG A 39 148.19 117.77 -40.28
CA ARG A 39 147.81 117.78 -41.70
C ARG A 39 148.97 117.37 -42.59
N GLU A 40 150.13 118.03 -42.48
CA GLU A 40 151.32 117.71 -43.28
C GLU A 40 151.76 116.24 -43.08
N ALA A 41 151.60 115.69 -41.87
CA ALA A 41 151.81 114.27 -41.60
C ALA A 41 150.83 113.35 -42.36
N ARG A 42 149.55 113.75 -42.46
CA ARG A 42 148.55 113.05 -43.30
C ARG A 42 148.88 113.21 -44.77
N ASP A 43 149.20 114.41 -45.26
CA ASP A 43 149.54 114.69 -46.66
C ASP A 43 150.84 113.98 -47.09
N ARG A 44 151.79 113.79 -46.17
CA ARG A 44 153.02 112.98 -46.36
C ARG A 44 152.71 111.48 -46.42
N ARG A 45 151.76 110.98 -45.61
CA ARG A 45 151.24 109.60 -45.72
C ARG A 45 150.40 109.36 -46.96
N GLU A 46 149.59 110.34 -47.37
CA GLU A 46 148.71 110.26 -48.54
C GLU A 46 149.53 110.14 -49.82
N ARG A 47 150.55 111.01 -50.00
CA ARG A 47 151.57 110.85 -51.06
C ARG A 47 152.39 109.57 -50.95
N GLY A 48 152.51 109.00 -49.74
CA GLY A 48 153.14 107.70 -49.49
C GLY A 48 152.24 106.50 -49.79
N ARG A 49 150.92 106.68 -49.89
CA ARG A 49 149.94 105.62 -50.18
C ARG A 49 150.06 105.14 -51.62
N ASP A 50 150.29 106.07 -52.55
CA ASP A 50 150.46 105.80 -53.98
C ASP A 50 151.91 105.44 -54.36
N ALA A 51 152.84 105.46 -53.40
CA ALA A 51 154.26 105.19 -53.65
C ALA A 51 154.56 103.68 -53.71
N PRO A 52 155.01 103.13 -54.87
CA PRO A 52 155.18 101.70 -55.05
C PRO A 52 156.27 101.11 -54.16
N GLY A 53 155.98 99.97 -53.54
CA GLY A 53 156.90 99.23 -52.67
C GLY A 53 156.59 99.37 -51.17
N LEU A 54 157.63 99.30 -50.35
CA LEU A 54 157.51 99.18 -48.89
C LEU A 54 156.78 100.36 -48.24
N THR A 55 156.88 101.56 -48.81
CA THR A 55 156.23 102.78 -48.32
C THR A 55 154.71 102.71 -48.40
N GLY A 56 154.14 102.22 -49.50
CA GLY A 56 152.70 102.01 -49.65
C GLY A 56 152.17 100.91 -48.73
N GLN A 57 152.97 99.86 -48.49
CA GLN A 57 152.65 98.83 -47.50
C GLN A 57 152.59 99.41 -46.08
N VAL A 58 153.58 100.22 -45.67
CA VAL A 58 153.58 100.91 -44.38
C VAL A 58 152.37 101.86 -44.27
N ALA A 59 152.07 102.66 -45.30
CA ALA A 59 150.89 103.53 -45.32
C ALA A 59 149.57 102.74 -45.14
N SER A 60 149.43 101.59 -45.82
CA SER A 60 148.28 100.68 -45.67
C SER A 60 148.16 100.11 -44.24
N THR A 61 149.27 99.69 -43.61
CA THR A 61 149.24 99.24 -42.21
C THR A 61 148.81 100.34 -41.23
N TRP A 62 149.19 101.60 -41.47
CA TRP A 62 148.72 102.73 -40.64
C TRP A 62 147.22 102.98 -40.80
N GLU A 63 146.64 102.81 -42.00
CA GLU A 63 145.19 102.92 -42.18
C GLU A 63 144.44 101.76 -41.51
N MET A 64 145.02 100.55 -41.51
CA MET A 64 144.47 99.42 -40.73
C MET A 64 144.48 99.71 -39.22
N VAL A 65 145.54 100.37 -38.71
CA VAL A 65 145.59 100.85 -37.32
C VAL A 65 144.54 101.95 -37.06
N GLU A 66 144.36 102.94 -37.93
CA GLU A 66 143.33 103.99 -37.77
C GLU A 66 141.91 103.39 -37.78
N ARG A 67 141.66 102.34 -38.57
CA ARG A 67 140.40 101.56 -38.55
C ARG A 67 140.23 100.74 -37.26
N LEU A 68 141.29 100.13 -36.74
CA LEU A 68 141.26 99.40 -35.47
C LEU A 68 141.08 100.33 -34.27
N GLU A 69 141.74 101.50 -34.24
CA GLU A 69 141.53 102.53 -33.23
C GLU A 69 140.07 103.04 -33.26
N LYS A 70 139.48 103.25 -34.44
CA LYS A 70 138.07 103.61 -34.57
C LYS A 70 137.11 102.48 -34.16
N ALA A 71 137.43 101.22 -34.42
CA ALA A 71 136.64 100.08 -33.95
C ALA A 71 136.71 99.94 -32.42
N ALA A 72 137.90 100.14 -31.84
CA ALA A 72 138.08 100.18 -30.39
C ALA A 72 137.33 101.35 -29.74
N ASP A 73 137.27 102.52 -30.37
CA ASP A 73 136.44 103.65 -29.92
C ASP A 73 134.95 103.29 -29.87
N VAL A 74 134.40 102.69 -30.93
CA VAL A 74 132.98 102.28 -30.96
C VAL A 74 132.69 101.18 -29.93
N LEU A 75 133.60 100.22 -29.74
CA LEU A 75 133.49 99.19 -28.71
C LEU A 75 133.61 99.77 -27.30
N ALA A 76 134.46 100.78 -27.10
CA ALA A 76 134.59 101.48 -25.83
C ALA A 76 133.35 102.33 -25.53
N GLU A 77 132.73 102.97 -26.53
CA GLU A 77 131.48 103.70 -26.38
C GLU A 77 130.29 102.75 -26.10
N SER A 78 130.19 101.61 -26.80
CA SER A 78 129.15 100.61 -26.53
C SER A 78 129.31 100.00 -25.13
N LEU A 79 130.53 99.58 -24.76
CA LEU A 79 130.83 99.08 -23.41
C LEU A 79 130.59 100.14 -22.35
N THR A 80 130.95 101.40 -22.58
CA THR A 80 130.64 102.50 -21.64
C THR A 80 129.14 102.71 -21.52
N SER A 81 128.37 102.55 -22.62
CA SER A 81 126.91 102.68 -22.58
C SER A 81 126.23 101.54 -21.79
N GLU A 82 126.65 100.29 -21.99
CA GLU A 82 126.05 99.12 -21.32
C GLU A 82 126.55 98.94 -19.88
N LEU A 83 127.82 99.26 -19.59
CA LEU A 83 128.41 99.23 -18.25
C LEU A 83 128.21 100.52 -17.46
N SER A 84 127.63 101.58 -18.06
CA SER A 84 127.17 102.74 -17.31
C SER A 84 126.12 102.31 -16.27
N VAL A 85 126.01 103.07 -15.17
CA VAL A 85 124.99 102.82 -14.15
C VAL A 85 123.58 102.74 -14.77
N ALA A 86 123.26 103.64 -15.71
CA ALA A 86 121.98 103.64 -16.42
C ALA A 86 121.80 102.45 -17.40
N GLY A 87 122.89 101.93 -17.98
CA GLY A 87 122.88 100.72 -18.82
C GLY A 87 122.61 99.46 -17.98
N VAL A 88 123.34 99.32 -16.87
CA VAL A 88 123.15 98.23 -15.90
C VAL A 88 121.76 98.30 -15.27
N GLU A 89 121.29 99.47 -14.86
CA GLU A 89 119.93 99.66 -14.32
C GLU A 89 118.86 99.30 -15.36
N ARG A 90 119.05 99.62 -16.64
CA ARG A 90 118.15 99.20 -17.71
C ARG A 90 118.11 97.67 -17.85
N ARG A 91 119.27 96.99 -17.89
CA ARG A 91 119.33 95.52 -17.95
C ARG A 91 118.74 94.86 -16.70
N VAL A 92 118.97 95.44 -15.52
CA VAL A 92 118.35 94.97 -14.27
C VAL A 92 116.84 95.19 -14.28
N ALA A 93 116.34 96.29 -14.85
CA ALA A 93 114.90 96.53 -15.02
C ALA A 93 114.26 95.58 -16.06
N GLU A 94 114.96 95.31 -17.17
CA GLU A 94 114.58 94.34 -18.20
C GLU A 94 114.44 92.93 -17.62
N VAL A 95 115.49 92.42 -16.96
CA VAL A 95 115.50 91.11 -16.29
C VAL A 95 114.47 91.03 -15.15
N ARG A 96 114.27 92.11 -14.38
CA ARG A 96 113.19 92.16 -13.36
C ARG A 96 111.80 92.11 -14.00
N ALA A 97 111.60 92.75 -15.15
CA ALA A 97 110.34 92.70 -15.88
C ALA A 97 110.12 91.33 -16.55
N GLU A 98 111.18 90.63 -16.95
CA GLU A 98 111.14 89.24 -17.43
C GLU A 98 110.77 88.28 -16.30
N ALA A 99 111.50 88.30 -15.18
CA ALA A 99 111.19 87.49 -14.01
C ALA A 99 109.77 87.76 -13.46
N ALA A 100 109.28 89.00 -13.54
CA ALA A 100 107.90 89.33 -13.19
C ALA A 100 106.87 88.74 -14.17
N ARG A 101 107.17 88.70 -15.48
CA ARG A 101 106.33 88.02 -16.48
C ARG A 101 106.31 86.51 -16.26
N GLU A 102 107.47 85.89 -16.05
CA GLU A 102 107.60 84.45 -15.77
C GLU A 102 106.87 84.06 -14.48
N LEU A 103 107.01 84.84 -13.41
CA LEU A 103 106.29 84.61 -12.17
C LEU A 103 104.75 84.76 -12.34
N ALA A 104 104.30 85.74 -13.11
CA ALA A 104 102.87 85.90 -13.43
C ALA A 104 102.32 84.73 -14.26
N ILE A 105 103.11 84.22 -15.23
CA ILE A 105 102.77 83.02 -16.00
C ILE A 105 102.67 81.82 -15.06
N ALA A 106 103.71 81.55 -14.26
CA ALA A 106 103.75 80.41 -13.34
C ALA A 106 102.65 80.46 -12.25
N GLN A 107 102.22 81.65 -11.83
CA GLN A 107 101.04 81.83 -10.99
C GLN A 107 99.75 81.49 -11.76
N SER A 108 99.55 82.04 -12.96
CA SER A 108 98.37 81.75 -13.78
C SER A 108 98.24 80.26 -14.15
N GLU A 109 99.37 79.59 -14.41
CA GLU A 109 99.43 78.15 -14.67
C GLU A 109 99.09 77.33 -13.42
N ARG A 110 99.64 77.70 -12.26
CA ARG A 110 99.30 77.08 -10.96
C ARG A 110 97.81 77.21 -10.68
N ASP A 111 97.25 78.39 -10.81
CA ASP A 111 95.83 78.66 -10.52
C ASP A 111 94.92 77.93 -11.52
N SER A 112 95.32 77.84 -12.80
CA SER A 112 94.63 77.02 -13.80
C SER A 112 94.68 75.52 -13.48
N SER A 113 95.73 75.06 -12.81
CA SER A 113 95.93 73.67 -12.43
C SER A 113 95.20 73.32 -11.14
N GLN A 114 95.11 74.28 -10.21
CA GLN A 114 94.28 74.17 -9.01
C GLN A 114 92.79 74.11 -9.38
N ARG A 115 92.28 75.02 -10.23
CA ARG A 115 90.89 74.96 -10.72
C ARG A 115 90.57 73.63 -11.40
N ARG A 116 91.41 73.18 -12.35
CA ARG A 116 91.24 71.85 -12.99
C ARG A 116 91.28 70.68 -12.01
N ALA A 117 92.08 70.76 -10.94
CA ALA A 117 92.10 69.74 -9.90
C ALA A 117 90.86 69.79 -8.97
N GLU A 118 90.27 70.96 -8.76
CA GLU A 118 89.02 71.13 -8.02
C GLU A 118 87.81 70.69 -8.84
N GLU A 119 87.74 71.07 -10.11
CA GLU A 119 86.77 70.60 -11.11
C GLU A 119 86.79 69.06 -11.18
N ALA A 120 87.95 68.44 -11.41
CA ALA A 120 88.09 66.98 -11.44
C ALA A 120 87.72 66.29 -10.10
N ARG A 121 87.95 66.96 -8.96
CA ARG A 121 87.49 66.45 -7.64
C ARG A 121 85.96 66.52 -7.52
N GLN A 122 85.34 67.61 -7.94
CA GLN A 122 83.89 67.79 -7.95
C GLN A 122 83.21 66.76 -8.87
N GLU A 123 83.72 66.59 -10.09
CA GLU A 123 83.28 65.56 -11.03
C GLU A 123 83.40 64.15 -10.43
N ALA A 124 84.54 63.84 -9.79
CA ALA A 124 84.74 62.55 -9.13
C ALA A 124 83.82 62.33 -7.93
N THR A 125 83.47 63.36 -7.15
CA THR A 125 82.45 63.26 -6.09
C THR A 125 81.05 63.04 -6.67
N ALA A 126 80.67 63.78 -7.71
CA ALA A 126 79.37 63.63 -8.36
C ALA A 126 79.24 62.28 -9.08
N ALA A 127 80.34 61.74 -9.63
CA ALA A 127 80.39 60.40 -10.21
C ALA A 127 80.20 59.31 -9.14
N ARG A 128 80.83 59.44 -7.96
CA ARG A 128 80.61 58.53 -6.82
C ARG A 128 79.15 58.59 -6.34
N GLN A 129 78.61 59.79 -6.11
CA GLN A 129 77.21 59.96 -5.70
C GLN A 129 76.21 59.35 -6.70
N ARG A 130 76.43 59.50 -8.01
CA ARG A 130 75.63 58.82 -9.05
C ARG A 130 75.76 57.29 -9.00
N GLY A 131 76.96 56.78 -8.74
CA GLY A 131 77.21 55.34 -8.56
C GLY A 131 76.56 54.77 -7.30
N GLU A 132 76.63 55.49 -6.19
CA GLU A 132 75.99 55.14 -4.91
C GLU A 132 74.46 55.14 -5.03
N ALA A 133 73.87 56.16 -5.68
CA ALA A 133 72.44 56.20 -5.97
C ALA A 133 72.01 55.03 -6.88
N ALA A 134 72.72 54.80 -7.99
CA ALA A 134 72.43 53.69 -8.90
C ALA A 134 72.57 52.31 -8.23
N ALA A 135 73.49 52.15 -7.27
CA ALA A 135 73.63 50.93 -6.48
C ALA A 135 72.47 50.74 -5.48
N GLN A 136 72.00 51.81 -4.83
CA GLN A 136 70.82 51.77 -3.96
C GLN A 136 69.56 51.46 -4.77
N ASP A 137 69.39 52.08 -5.94
CA ASP A 137 68.27 51.83 -6.86
C ASP A 137 68.27 50.37 -7.34
N ALA A 138 69.44 49.82 -7.67
CA ALA A 138 69.59 48.43 -8.08
C ALA A 138 69.28 47.43 -6.94
N GLU A 139 69.59 47.72 -5.67
CA GLU A 139 69.20 46.82 -4.58
C GLU A 139 67.72 46.94 -4.23
N ARG A 140 67.11 48.14 -4.24
CA ARG A 140 65.64 48.26 -4.09
C ARG A 140 64.89 47.48 -5.18
N ALA A 141 65.34 47.58 -6.44
CA ALA A 141 64.77 46.79 -7.54
C ALA A 141 64.94 45.26 -7.33
N ARG A 142 66.02 44.80 -6.68
CA ARG A 142 66.21 43.38 -6.32
C ARG A 142 65.31 42.97 -5.15
N GLU A 143 65.10 43.83 -4.16
CA GLU A 143 64.18 43.58 -3.05
C GLU A 143 62.73 43.51 -3.54
N GLU A 144 62.31 44.45 -4.39
CA GLU A 144 61.01 44.43 -5.08
C GLU A 144 60.84 43.15 -5.91
N ALA A 145 61.87 42.74 -6.67
CA ALA A 145 61.85 41.49 -7.43
C ALA A 145 61.74 40.25 -6.51
N ARG A 146 62.50 40.18 -5.41
CA ARG A 146 62.42 39.10 -4.40
C ARG A 146 61.01 39.02 -3.79
N LEU A 147 60.42 40.16 -3.45
CA LEU A 147 59.05 40.25 -2.92
C LEU A 147 58.00 39.87 -3.96
N ALA A 148 58.20 40.20 -5.24
CA ALA A 148 57.32 39.79 -6.33
C ALA A 148 57.37 38.27 -6.59
N THR A 149 58.57 37.67 -6.58
CA THR A 149 58.70 36.20 -6.67
C THR A 149 58.10 35.51 -5.46
N ALA A 150 58.36 35.98 -4.24
CA ALA A 150 57.78 35.39 -3.02
C ALA A 150 56.23 35.44 -3.03
N LYS A 151 55.64 36.55 -3.51
CA LYS A 151 54.18 36.67 -3.69
C LYS A 151 53.63 35.70 -4.75
N ARG A 152 54.32 35.54 -5.88
CA ARG A 152 53.94 34.56 -6.92
C ARG A 152 53.99 33.13 -6.37
N ASP A 153 55.06 32.80 -5.66
CA ASP A 153 55.31 31.43 -5.19
C ASP A 153 54.33 31.06 -4.06
N ALA A 154 54.01 31.99 -3.16
CA ALA A 154 52.94 31.82 -2.18
C ALA A 154 51.55 31.71 -2.83
N ALA A 155 51.26 32.47 -3.90
CA ALA A 155 50.00 32.35 -4.64
C ALA A 155 49.90 31.02 -5.40
N GLN A 156 51.01 30.48 -5.91
CA GLN A 156 51.06 29.14 -6.50
C GLN A 156 50.82 28.06 -5.44
N GLN A 157 51.47 28.14 -4.27
CA GLN A 157 51.22 27.21 -3.16
C GLN A 157 49.75 27.22 -2.73
N ALA A 158 49.15 28.40 -2.53
CA ALA A 158 47.73 28.52 -2.19
C ALA A 158 46.80 27.95 -3.29
N TRP A 159 47.19 28.03 -4.57
CA TRP A 159 46.44 27.41 -5.67
C TRP A 159 46.59 25.88 -5.68
N GLU A 160 47.79 25.36 -5.43
CA GLU A 160 48.05 23.91 -5.33
C GLU A 160 47.33 23.29 -4.11
N GLU A 161 47.33 23.96 -2.96
CA GLU A 161 46.55 23.58 -1.78
C GLU A 161 45.04 23.60 -2.06
N ALA A 162 44.52 24.68 -2.65
CA ALA A 162 43.11 24.78 -3.03
C ALA A 162 42.71 23.69 -4.04
N HIS A 163 43.59 23.34 -4.98
CA HIS A 163 43.36 22.25 -5.92
C HIS A 163 43.36 20.88 -5.24
N GLN A 164 44.26 20.62 -4.30
CA GLN A 164 44.26 19.39 -3.49
C GLN A 164 43.00 19.28 -2.62
N ILE A 165 42.58 20.36 -1.97
CA ILE A 165 41.33 20.42 -1.19
C ILE A 165 40.12 20.17 -2.10
N ALA A 166 40.10 20.75 -3.30
CA ALA A 166 39.03 20.50 -4.28
C ALA A 166 38.98 19.02 -4.70
N GLN A 167 40.12 18.41 -5.02
CA GLN A 167 40.22 16.97 -5.34
C GLN A 167 39.74 16.09 -4.17
N GLN A 168 40.19 16.36 -2.94
CA GLN A 168 39.76 15.65 -1.74
C GLN A 168 38.25 15.81 -1.49
N SER A 169 37.68 17.00 -1.74
CA SER A 169 36.24 17.22 -1.63
C SER A 169 35.44 16.42 -2.68
N MET A 170 36.01 16.21 -3.87
CA MET A 170 35.40 15.43 -4.94
C MET A 170 35.44 13.93 -4.63
N THR A 171 36.57 13.39 -4.15
CA THR A 171 36.66 11.98 -3.75
C THR A 171 35.80 11.69 -2.52
N ALA A 172 35.72 12.61 -1.55
CA ALA A 172 34.82 12.49 -0.41
C ALA A 172 33.33 12.50 -0.82
N LYS A 173 32.93 13.35 -1.79
CA LYS A 173 31.56 13.34 -2.35
C LYS A 173 31.24 12.01 -3.03
N LEU A 174 32.10 11.53 -3.92
CA LEU A 174 31.93 10.24 -4.62
C LEU A 174 31.85 9.06 -3.63
N ALA A 175 32.65 9.08 -2.56
CA ALA A 175 32.55 8.09 -1.49
C ALA A 175 31.19 8.15 -0.76
N ALA A 176 30.73 9.35 -0.40
CA ALA A 176 29.44 9.58 0.25
C ALA A 176 28.23 9.37 -0.67
N GLU A 177 28.41 9.37 -1.99
CA GLU A 177 27.44 8.93 -2.98
C GLU A 177 27.40 7.40 -3.00
N SER A 178 28.55 6.73 -3.13
CA SER A 178 28.63 5.27 -3.13
C SER A 178 28.10 4.59 -1.85
N GLU A 179 28.20 5.24 -0.69
CA GLU A 179 27.60 4.72 0.55
C GLU A 179 26.08 5.00 0.63
N ARG A 180 25.60 6.10 0.05
CA ARG A 180 24.14 6.32 -0.11
C ARG A 180 23.53 5.27 -1.05
N ASP A 181 24.21 4.93 -2.14
CA ASP A 181 23.77 3.87 -3.06
C ASP A 181 23.72 2.49 -2.36
N ARG A 182 24.71 2.18 -1.51
CA ARG A 182 24.71 0.96 -0.68
C ARG A 182 23.59 0.94 0.36
N ILE A 183 23.28 2.08 0.97
CA ILE A 183 22.17 2.20 1.92
C ILE A 183 20.83 2.01 1.18
N ALA A 184 20.62 2.68 0.05
CA ALA A 184 19.43 2.51 -0.78
C ALA A 184 19.25 1.07 -1.29
N ALA A 185 20.35 0.38 -1.65
CA ALA A 185 20.31 -1.03 -2.01
C ALA A 185 19.86 -1.92 -0.83
N ARG A 186 20.42 -1.71 0.38
CA ARG A 186 20.00 -2.43 1.60
C ARG A 186 18.55 -2.12 1.98
N GLU A 187 18.09 -0.89 1.81
CA GLU A 187 16.70 -0.50 2.05
C GLU A 187 15.76 -1.22 1.07
N ALA A 188 16.13 -1.32 -0.21
CA ALA A 188 15.38 -2.09 -1.20
C ALA A 188 15.36 -3.60 -0.89
N GLU A 189 16.50 -4.19 -0.46
CA GLU A 189 16.58 -5.58 0.01
C GLU A 189 15.66 -5.83 1.22
N LEU A 190 15.66 -4.92 2.21
CA LEU A 190 14.81 -5.02 3.41
C LEU A 190 13.32 -4.84 3.09
N LEU A 191 12.97 -3.94 2.16
CA LEU A 191 11.59 -3.79 1.69
C LEU A 191 11.11 -5.05 0.95
N ALA A 192 11.91 -5.60 0.05
CA ALA A 192 11.59 -6.85 -0.64
C ALA A 192 11.44 -8.04 0.34
N ALA A 193 12.28 -8.11 1.38
CA ALA A 193 12.16 -9.12 2.43
C ALA A 193 10.88 -8.95 3.27
N LEU A 194 10.49 -7.70 3.58
CA LEU A 194 9.22 -7.39 4.26
C LEU A 194 7.99 -7.70 3.39
N GLU A 195 8.10 -7.54 2.07
CA GLU A 195 7.04 -7.91 1.12
C GLU A 195 6.92 -9.44 0.98
N SER A 196 8.04 -10.19 0.92
CA SER A 196 8.03 -11.66 0.99
C SER A 196 7.38 -12.15 2.28
N ALA A 197 7.82 -11.64 3.44
CA ALA A 197 7.25 -12.03 4.73
C ALA A 197 5.75 -11.70 4.86
N ARG A 198 5.27 -10.62 4.22
CA ARG A 198 3.83 -10.30 4.12
C ARG A 198 3.09 -11.30 3.23
N ALA A 199 3.66 -11.67 2.08
CA ALA A 199 3.07 -12.68 1.20
C ALA A 199 2.97 -14.05 1.89
N GLU A 200 4.04 -14.48 2.57
CA GLU A 200 4.09 -15.70 3.38
C GLU A 200 3.05 -15.69 4.51
N LEU A 201 2.88 -14.55 5.22
CA LEU A 201 1.84 -14.41 6.25
C LEU A 201 0.42 -14.49 5.67
N VAL A 202 0.18 -13.92 4.49
CA VAL A 202 -1.12 -14.03 3.81
C VAL A 202 -1.37 -15.46 3.33
N GLU A 203 -0.37 -16.15 2.80
CA GLU A 203 -0.47 -17.55 2.38
C GLU A 203 -0.71 -18.49 3.58
N LEU A 204 -0.03 -18.25 4.71
CA LEU A 204 -0.27 -18.97 5.96
C LEU A 204 -1.67 -18.71 6.50
N HIS A 205 -2.16 -17.47 6.46
CA HIS A 205 -3.52 -17.14 6.90
C HIS A 205 -4.59 -17.78 6.00
N ALA A 206 -4.36 -17.82 4.68
CA ALA A 206 -5.23 -18.54 3.73
C ALA A 206 -5.27 -20.05 4.07
N LYS A 207 -4.11 -20.69 4.25
CA LYS A 207 -4.02 -22.11 4.67
C LYS A 207 -4.68 -22.37 6.02
N THR A 208 -4.61 -21.44 6.96
CA THR A 208 -5.32 -21.54 8.24
C THR A 208 -6.84 -21.47 8.04
N SER A 209 -7.34 -20.53 7.23
CA SER A 209 -8.78 -20.44 6.89
C SER A 209 -9.30 -21.66 6.13
N GLU A 210 -8.50 -22.22 5.22
CA GLU A 210 -8.78 -23.49 4.54
C GLU A 210 -8.83 -24.66 5.54
N ALA A 211 -7.89 -24.73 6.49
CA ALA A 211 -7.88 -25.76 7.53
C ALA A 211 -9.05 -25.61 8.53
N GLU A 212 -9.41 -24.38 8.90
CA GLU A 212 -10.55 -24.08 9.79
C GLU A 212 -11.88 -24.42 9.12
N SER A 213 -12.07 -24.04 7.85
CA SER A 213 -13.27 -24.37 7.09
C SER A 213 -13.38 -25.88 6.79
N ALA A 214 -12.26 -26.57 6.53
CA ALA A 214 -12.24 -28.04 6.42
C ALA A 214 -12.56 -28.71 7.77
N ALA A 215 -12.05 -28.19 8.89
CA ALA A 215 -12.38 -28.69 10.22
C ALA A 215 -13.85 -28.45 10.60
N GLU A 216 -14.44 -27.32 10.20
CA GLU A 216 -15.87 -27.04 10.42
C GLU A 216 -16.75 -27.91 9.51
N ALA A 217 -16.35 -28.14 8.25
CA ALA A 217 -17.01 -29.11 7.38
C ALA A 217 -17.01 -30.52 8.02
N GLN A 218 -15.87 -30.99 8.53
CA GLN A 218 -15.78 -32.26 9.25
C GLN A 218 -16.63 -32.30 10.54
N ARG A 219 -16.79 -31.18 11.25
CA ARG A 219 -17.70 -31.08 12.41
C ARG A 219 -19.17 -31.19 11.98
N VAL A 220 -19.56 -30.53 10.88
CA VAL A 220 -20.91 -30.62 10.31
C VAL A 220 -21.20 -32.03 9.80
N GLU A 221 -20.29 -32.64 9.05
CA GLU A 221 -20.40 -34.04 8.62
C GLU A 221 -20.50 -35.01 9.81
N ALA A 222 -19.68 -34.83 10.85
CA ALA A 222 -19.75 -35.63 12.07
C ALA A 222 -21.05 -35.39 12.88
N ALA A 223 -21.63 -34.19 12.83
CA ALA A 223 -22.92 -33.89 13.43
C ALA A 223 -24.07 -34.55 12.65
N VAL A 224 -24.07 -34.44 11.31
CA VAL A 224 -25.04 -35.11 10.43
C VAL A 224 -24.94 -36.63 10.55
N ALA A 225 -23.73 -37.20 10.64
CA ALA A 225 -23.52 -38.63 10.86
C ALA A 225 -24.01 -39.09 12.24
N LYS A 226 -23.82 -38.30 13.30
CA LYS A 226 -24.40 -38.57 14.63
C LYS A 226 -25.93 -38.52 14.60
N GLN A 227 -26.50 -37.49 13.97
CA GLN A 227 -27.94 -37.33 13.85
C GLN A 227 -28.55 -38.48 13.04
N GLY A 228 -27.99 -38.82 11.87
CA GLY A 228 -28.42 -39.98 11.09
C GLY A 228 -28.28 -41.31 11.83
N ALA A 229 -27.26 -41.47 12.68
CA ALA A 229 -27.14 -42.63 13.57
C ALA A 229 -28.18 -42.62 14.71
N GLU A 230 -28.63 -41.46 15.16
CA GLU A 230 -29.71 -41.31 16.15
C GLU A 230 -31.09 -41.52 15.54
N ASP A 231 -31.32 -41.02 14.33
CA ASP A 231 -32.50 -41.29 13.52
C ASP A 231 -32.60 -42.79 13.18
N LEU A 232 -31.47 -43.46 12.87
CA LEU A 232 -31.43 -44.91 12.73
C LEU A 232 -31.75 -45.65 14.04
N ARG A 233 -31.24 -45.19 15.20
CA ARG A 233 -31.62 -45.76 16.51
C ARG A 233 -33.10 -45.54 16.81
N ASN A 234 -33.66 -44.38 16.46
CA ASN A 234 -35.07 -44.05 16.65
C ASN A 234 -35.95 -44.88 15.72
N ALA A 235 -35.62 -44.99 14.44
CA ALA A 235 -36.28 -45.87 13.49
C ALA A 235 -36.21 -47.35 13.92
N MET A 236 -35.11 -47.82 14.53
CA MET A 236 -35.04 -49.16 15.12
C MET A 236 -35.91 -49.30 16.38
N ARG A 237 -35.98 -48.29 17.25
CA ARG A 237 -36.91 -48.26 18.40
C ARG A 237 -38.36 -48.26 17.95
N ASP A 238 -38.71 -47.50 16.92
CA ASP A 238 -40.04 -47.43 16.35
C ASP A 238 -40.41 -48.70 15.59
N ALA A 239 -39.45 -49.34 14.89
CA ALA A 239 -39.64 -50.64 14.28
C ALA A 239 -39.83 -51.75 15.33
N GLU A 240 -39.07 -51.75 16.43
CA GLU A 240 -39.27 -52.67 17.55
C GLU A 240 -40.58 -52.36 18.31
N ALA A 241 -40.98 -51.09 18.45
CA ALA A 241 -42.27 -50.71 19.03
C ALA A 241 -43.45 -51.09 18.11
N GLN A 242 -43.31 -50.97 16.78
CA GLN A 242 -44.27 -51.46 15.81
C GLN A 242 -44.35 -52.99 15.84
N ARG A 243 -43.21 -53.68 15.95
CA ARG A 243 -43.11 -55.14 16.13
C ARG A 243 -43.75 -55.59 17.44
N GLN A 244 -43.57 -54.88 18.54
CA GLN A 244 -44.24 -55.18 19.82
C GLN A 244 -45.73 -54.86 19.77
N ARG A 245 -46.16 -53.76 19.12
CA ARG A 245 -47.58 -53.49 18.84
C ARG A 245 -48.19 -54.57 17.94
N ALA A 246 -47.45 -55.07 16.95
CA ALA A 246 -47.88 -56.17 16.08
C ALA A 246 -47.94 -57.51 16.84
N MET A 247 -47.00 -57.80 17.74
CA MET A 247 -47.05 -58.96 18.63
C MET A 247 -48.21 -58.87 19.63
N GLN A 248 -48.47 -57.69 20.20
CA GLN A 248 -49.61 -57.44 21.09
C GLN A 248 -50.94 -57.50 20.33
N ALA A 249 -51.00 -57.02 19.09
CA ALA A 249 -52.17 -57.16 18.22
C ALA A 249 -52.37 -58.61 17.79
N ALA A 250 -51.31 -59.37 17.51
CA ALA A 250 -51.36 -60.79 17.20
C ALA A 250 -51.81 -61.60 18.42
N SER A 251 -51.22 -61.40 19.61
CA SER A 251 -51.63 -62.10 20.83
C SER A 251 -53.03 -61.69 21.30
N LYS A 252 -53.46 -60.45 21.06
CA LYS A 252 -54.84 -60.01 21.26
C LYS A 252 -55.78 -60.66 20.24
N ALA A 253 -55.41 -60.76 18.97
CA ALA A 253 -56.21 -61.46 17.95
C ALA A 253 -56.25 -62.98 18.18
N GLU A 254 -55.21 -63.58 18.74
CA GLU A 254 -55.19 -64.99 19.18
C GLU A 254 -56.00 -65.20 20.45
N ALA A 255 -55.96 -64.26 21.41
CA ALA A 255 -56.85 -64.26 22.56
C ALA A 255 -58.32 -64.13 22.11
N GLU A 256 -58.63 -63.18 21.22
CA GLU A 256 -59.95 -62.95 20.63
C GLU A 256 -60.43 -64.16 19.82
N ARG A 257 -59.55 -64.80 19.02
CA ARG A 257 -59.84 -66.09 18.37
C ARG A 257 -60.08 -67.19 19.40
N SER A 258 -59.34 -67.25 20.50
CA SER A 258 -59.56 -68.24 21.56
C SER A 258 -60.87 -68.01 22.31
N THR A 259 -61.32 -66.76 22.47
CA THR A 259 -62.64 -66.44 23.04
C THR A 259 -63.76 -66.68 22.03
N ALA A 260 -63.54 -66.41 20.74
CA ALA A 260 -64.48 -66.72 19.68
C ALA A 260 -64.66 -68.24 19.51
N LEU A 261 -63.59 -69.02 19.58
CA LEU A 261 -63.64 -70.49 19.55
C LEU A 261 -64.27 -71.07 20.83
N ARG A 262 -64.05 -70.48 22.01
CA ARG A 262 -64.79 -70.85 23.23
C ARG A 262 -66.28 -70.54 23.06
N ALA A 263 -66.64 -69.31 22.70
CA ALA A 263 -68.03 -68.91 22.47
C ALA A 263 -68.71 -69.73 21.36
N GLN A 264 -67.97 -70.13 20.31
CA GLN A 264 -68.45 -71.06 19.29
C GLN A 264 -68.69 -72.46 19.89
N SER A 265 -67.75 -73.02 20.65
CA SER A 265 -67.94 -74.33 21.30
C SER A 265 -69.04 -74.31 22.36
N GLU A 266 -69.26 -73.18 23.03
CA GLU A 266 -70.34 -72.95 23.98
C GLU A 266 -71.69 -72.84 23.26
N ALA A 267 -71.75 -72.13 22.13
CA ALA A 267 -72.93 -72.05 21.27
C ALA A 267 -73.27 -73.38 20.59
N GLU A 268 -72.27 -74.14 20.11
CA GLU A 268 -72.44 -75.49 19.59
C GLU A 268 -72.93 -76.45 20.69
N ALA A 269 -72.38 -76.34 21.91
CA ALA A 269 -72.90 -77.06 23.07
C ALA A 269 -74.31 -76.61 23.49
N GLU A 270 -74.70 -75.34 23.28
CA GLU A 270 -76.06 -74.83 23.52
C GLU A 270 -77.03 -75.38 22.47
N VAL A 271 -76.63 -75.39 21.19
CA VAL A 271 -77.38 -76.02 20.09
C VAL A 271 -77.57 -77.51 20.38
N VAL A 272 -76.53 -78.27 20.76
CA VAL A 272 -76.66 -79.69 21.12
C VAL A 272 -77.59 -79.89 22.33
N ARG A 273 -77.55 -79.00 23.34
CA ARG A 273 -78.48 -79.04 24.48
C ARG A 273 -79.93 -78.70 24.09
N ILE A 274 -80.15 -77.85 23.08
CA ILE A 274 -81.47 -77.56 22.52
C ILE A 274 -81.96 -78.72 21.64
N GLN A 275 -81.09 -79.31 20.82
CA GLN A 275 -81.35 -80.50 20.01
C GLN A 275 -81.82 -81.67 20.89
N ALA A 276 -81.06 -81.97 21.95
CA ALA A 276 -81.39 -83.04 22.89
C ALA A 276 -82.75 -82.81 23.58
N ARG A 277 -83.10 -81.56 23.92
CA ARG A 277 -84.41 -81.21 24.48
C ARG A 277 -85.55 -81.36 23.46
N ALA A 278 -85.29 -81.07 22.18
CA ALA A 278 -86.27 -81.29 21.11
C ALA A 278 -86.49 -82.79 20.85
N ASP A 279 -85.43 -83.60 20.87
CA ASP A 279 -85.51 -85.05 20.74
C ASP A 279 -86.21 -85.70 21.95
N GLU A 280 -86.00 -85.19 23.17
CA GLU A 280 -86.73 -85.66 24.36
C GLU A 280 -88.22 -85.33 24.26
N ALA A 281 -88.58 -84.10 23.92
CA ALA A 281 -89.97 -83.68 23.71
C ALA A 281 -90.66 -84.44 22.55
N ALA A 282 -89.91 -84.85 21.52
CA ALA A 282 -90.43 -85.72 20.46
C ALA A 282 -90.76 -87.13 20.99
N LYS A 283 -89.88 -87.74 21.79
CA LYS A 283 -90.14 -89.04 22.45
C LYS A 283 -91.33 -88.96 23.40
N GLU A 284 -91.44 -87.89 24.18
CA GLU A 284 -92.57 -87.65 25.10
C GLU A 284 -93.89 -87.53 24.32
N ARG A 285 -93.91 -86.76 23.22
CA ARG A 285 -95.07 -86.65 22.32
C ARG A 285 -95.47 -88.02 21.75
N ASP A 286 -94.51 -88.78 21.27
CA ASP A 286 -94.79 -90.05 20.58
C ASP A 286 -95.19 -91.16 21.57
N ALA A 287 -94.65 -91.13 22.80
CA ALA A 287 -95.14 -91.95 23.91
C ALA A 287 -96.57 -91.57 24.33
N ALA A 288 -96.89 -90.28 24.40
CA ALA A 288 -98.25 -89.82 24.71
C ALA A 288 -99.26 -90.19 23.60
N LEU A 289 -98.84 -90.17 22.33
CA LEU A 289 -99.65 -90.64 21.20
C LEU A 289 -99.88 -92.17 21.27
N ALA A 290 -98.86 -92.95 21.62
CA ALA A 290 -99.01 -94.39 21.83
C ALA A 290 -99.97 -94.71 23.00
N GLN A 291 -99.88 -93.99 24.11
CA GLN A 291 -100.82 -94.12 25.24
C GLN A 291 -102.25 -93.72 24.86
N ALA A 292 -102.42 -92.64 24.07
CA ALA A 292 -103.73 -92.23 23.58
C ALA A 292 -104.35 -93.27 22.62
N GLN A 293 -103.54 -93.94 21.80
CA GLN A 293 -103.99 -95.02 20.92
C GLN A 293 -104.35 -96.30 21.70
N ALA A 294 -103.59 -96.65 22.74
CA ALA A 294 -103.93 -97.76 23.64
C ALA A 294 -105.27 -97.50 24.36
N ALA A 295 -105.43 -96.32 24.96
CA ALA A 295 -106.69 -95.92 25.62
C ALA A 295 -107.87 -95.81 24.64
N ALA A 296 -107.63 -95.51 23.35
CA ALA A 296 -108.67 -95.59 22.33
C ALA A 296 -109.13 -97.03 22.10
N GLY A 297 -108.19 -97.97 21.93
CA GLY A 297 -108.49 -99.41 21.77
C GLY A 297 -109.23 -100.00 22.97
N GLU A 298 -108.84 -99.65 24.19
CA GLU A 298 -109.54 -100.07 25.42
C GLU A 298 -111.00 -99.59 25.48
N ARG A 299 -111.27 -98.34 25.07
CA ARG A 299 -112.65 -97.84 24.97
C ARG A 299 -113.45 -98.57 23.89
N ASP A 300 -112.83 -98.85 22.74
CA ASP A 300 -113.52 -99.48 21.62
C ASP A 300 -113.85 -100.95 21.95
N GLU A 301 -112.96 -101.66 22.65
CA GLU A 301 -113.25 -102.99 23.20
C GLU A 301 -114.37 -102.97 24.25
N MET A 302 -114.32 -102.01 25.18
CA MET A 302 -115.38 -101.82 26.18
C MET A 302 -116.73 -101.42 25.54
N THR A 303 -116.70 -100.70 24.41
CA THR A 303 -117.88 -100.36 23.62
C THR A 303 -118.44 -101.60 22.90
N GLY A 304 -117.58 -102.49 22.41
CA GLY A 304 -117.98 -103.82 21.92
C GLY A 304 -118.71 -104.63 23.00
N ARG A 305 -118.09 -104.78 24.18
CA ARG A 305 -118.67 -105.49 25.33
C ARG A 305 -120.02 -104.91 25.78
N LEU A 306 -120.19 -103.59 25.74
CA LEU A 306 -121.48 -102.93 26.03
C LEU A 306 -122.55 -103.21 24.95
N ASN A 307 -122.18 -103.25 23.67
CA ASN A 307 -123.10 -103.61 22.58
C ASN A 307 -123.53 -105.08 22.65
N ASP A 308 -122.63 -105.99 23.04
CA ASP A 308 -122.97 -107.40 23.29
C ASP A 308 -123.95 -107.53 24.45
N GLN A 309 -123.69 -106.86 25.58
CA GLN A 309 -124.61 -106.80 26.73
C GLN A 309 -125.97 -106.19 26.35
N ALA A 310 -126.00 -105.11 25.56
CA ALA A 310 -127.24 -104.52 25.05
C ALA A 310 -127.98 -105.44 24.05
N THR A 311 -127.30 -106.41 23.44
CA THR A 311 -127.90 -107.44 22.58
C THR A 311 -128.45 -108.61 23.40
N GLN A 312 -127.71 -109.06 24.42
CA GLN A 312 -128.18 -110.04 25.40
C GLN A 312 -129.38 -109.53 26.18
N LEU A 313 -129.40 -108.27 26.62
CA LEU A 313 -130.54 -107.65 27.28
C LEU A 313 -131.78 -107.59 26.38
N ARG A 314 -131.62 -107.32 25.08
CA ARG A 314 -132.73 -107.36 24.12
C ARG A 314 -133.27 -108.79 23.92
N GLN A 315 -132.39 -109.78 23.82
CA GLN A 315 -132.78 -111.19 23.75
C GLN A 315 -133.51 -111.65 25.02
N LEU A 316 -133.03 -111.23 26.21
CA LEU A 316 -133.70 -111.49 27.48
C LEU A 316 -135.06 -110.79 27.55
N SER A 317 -135.17 -109.52 27.17
CA SER A 317 -136.46 -108.81 27.15
C SER A 317 -137.44 -109.41 26.14
N GLN A 318 -136.95 -109.93 25.01
CA GLN A 318 -137.76 -110.67 24.04
C GLN A 318 -138.27 -111.97 24.69
N SER A 319 -137.39 -112.77 25.29
CA SER A 319 -137.82 -114.02 25.95
C SER A 319 -138.78 -113.79 27.12
N VAL A 320 -138.67 -112.66 27.83
CA VAL A 320 -139.62 -112.25 28.88
C VAL A 320 -140.95 -111.81 28.28
N ALA A 321 -140.95 -111.08 27.15
CA ALA A 321 -142.17 -110.72 26.44
C ALA A 321 -142.88 -111.98 25.87
N ASP A 322 -142.12 -112.92 25.31
CA ASP A 322 -142.65 -114.18 24.79
C ASP A 322 -143.20 -115.07 25.92
N GLN A 323 -142.53 -115.12 27.09
CA GLN A 323 -143.05 -115.79 28.29
C GLN A 323 -144.28 -115.09 28.88
N GLN A 324 -144.34 -113.76 28.87
CA GLN A 324 -145.52 -113.00 29.29
C GLN A 324 -146.69 -113.24 28.34
N ALA A 325 -146.46 -113.27 27.02
CA ALA A 325 -147.47 -113.61 26.01
C ALA A 325 -147.99 -115.05 26.19
N ALA A 326 -147.11 -116.00 26.47
CA ALA A 326 -147.50 -117.38 26.80
C ALA A 326 -148.30 -117.47 28.10
N LEU A 327 -147.95 -116.68 29.14
CA LEU A 327 -148.70 -116.62 30.39
C LEU A 327 -150.06 -115.93 30.24
N THR A 328 -150.20 -114.92 29.37
CA THR A 328 -151.51 -114.34 29.03
C THR A 328 -152.35 -115.32 28.21
N ALA A 329 -151.78 -116.04 27.25
CA ALA A 329 -152.49 -117.07 26.50
C ALA A 329 -152.99 -118.20 27.43
N LEU A 330 -152.13 -118.70 28.34
CA LEU A 330 -152.53 -119.69 29.35
C LEU A 330 -153.56 -119.14 30.36
N ALA A 331 -153.57 -117.83 30.64
CA ALA A 331 -154.61 -117.20 31.46
C ALA A 331 -155.94 -117.10 30.70
N GLU A 332 -155.92 -116.75 29.42
CA GLU A 332 -157.08 -116.72 28.52
C GLU A 332 -157.65 -118.12 28.31
N GLU A 333 -156.82 -119.14 28.07
CA GLU A 333 -157.24 -120.55 28.01
C GLU A 333 -157.85 -121.02 29.34
N ARG A 334 -157.22 -120.70 30.48
CA ARG A 334 -157.75 -121.04 31.81
C ARG A 334 -159.09 -120.35 32.09
N ASP A 335 -159.24 -119.08 31.72
CA ASP A 335 -160.46 -118.33 32.00
C ASP A 335 -161.56 -118.61 30.96
N ALA A 336 -161.22 -119.04 29.74
CA ALA A 336 -162.14 -119.70 28.81
C ALA A 336 -162.63 -121.05 29.36
N ALA A 337 -161.72 -121.91 29.83
CA ALA A 337 -162.06 -123.18 30.47
C ALA A 337 -162.89 -122.99 31.75
N ARG A 338 -162.67 -121.92 32.52
CA ARG A 338 -163.55 -121.52 33.63
C ARG A 338 -164.89 -121.00 33.15
N ALA A 339 -164.95 -120.20 32.08
CA ALA A 339 -166.21 -119.78 31.47
C ALA A 339 -167.00 -120.96 30.88
N GLU A 340 -166.36 -122.07 30.51
CA GLU A 340 -167.02 -123.32 30.15
C GLU A 340 -167.43 -124.16 31.36
N ALA A 341 -166.58 -124.29 32.38
CA ALA A 341 -166.94 -124.91 33.66
C ALA A 341 -168.13 -124.20 34.35
N ASP A 342 -168.18 -122.87 34.28
CA ASP A 342 -169.31 -122.08 34.79
C ASP A 342 -170.51 -122.06 33.85
N ARG A 343 -170.37 -122.43 32.57
CA ARG A 343 -171.51 -122.72 31.69
C ARG A 343 -172.10 -124.10 31.99
N ALA A 344 -171.25 -125.11 32.21
CA ALA A 344 -171.67 -126.44 32.68
C ALA A 344 -172.33 -126.37 34.07
N ARG A 345 -171.77 -125.62 35.02
CA ARG A 345 -172.43 -125.37 36.32
C ARG A 345 -173.77 -124.67 36.17
N ARG A 346 -173.86 -123.60 35.37
CA ARG A 346 -175.15 -122.91 35.12
C ARG A 346 -176.21 -123.80 34.46
N GLN A 347 -175.83 -124.82 33.69
CA GLN A 347 -176.76 -125.85 33.19
C GLN A 347 -177.25 -126.81 34.30
N ILE A 348 -176.41 -127.12 35.29
CA ILE A 348 -176.76 -127.96 36.45
C ILE A 348 -177.64 -127.17 37.46
N ASP A 349 -177.28 -125.91 37.75
CA ASP A 349 -178.03 -125.05 38.66
C ASP A 349 -179.42 -124.69 38.10
N GLN A 350 -179.55 -124.51 36.77
CA GLN A 350 -180.84 -124.35 36.08
C GLN A 350 -181.78 -125.56 36.25
N PHE A 351 -181.24 -126.76 36.52
CA PHE A 351 -182.05 -127.94 36.83
C PHE A 351 -182.55 -127.98 38.27
N THR A 352 -182.03 -127.12 39.15
CA THR A 352 -182.13 -127.31 40.61
C THR A 352 -182.91 -126.21 41.32
N GLN A 353 -182.77 -124.93 40.94
CA GLN A 353 -183.29 -123.80 41.74
C GLN A 353 -184.14 -122.80 40.94
N GLY A 354 -185.28 -123.28 40.44
CA GLY A 354 -186.41 -122.43 40.06
C GLY A 354 -187.15 -121.84 41.28
N SER A 355 -186.45 -121.12 42.16
CA SER A 355 -187.04 -120.57 43.40
C SER A 355 -186.33 -119.29 43.88
N LEU A 356 -187.11 -118.20 43.99
CA LEU A 356 -186.80 -116.92 44.67
C LEU A 356 -185.75 -116.00 44.02
N SER A 357 -186.23 -115.09 43.15
CA SER A 357 -186.34 -113.61 43.36
C SER A 357 -185.16 -112.78 43.95
N PRO A 358 -185.10 -111.44 43.76
CA PRO A 358 -184.49 -110.79 42.59
C PRO A 358 -183.46 -109.70 42.98
N GLY A 359 -182.67 -109.15 42.03
CA GLY A 359 -181.85 -107.97 42.34
C GLY A 359 -180.86 -107.51 41.27
N ALA A 360 -181.08 -106.31 40.74
CA ALA A 360 -180.18 -105.54 39.86
C ALA A 360 -179.54 -104.37 40.67
N PRO A 361 -178.75 -103.42 40.10
CA PRO A 361 -177.79 -103.45 38.99
C PRO A 361 -176.52 -102.55 39.25
N GLN A 362 -175.81 -102.17 38.17
CA GLN A 362 -175.11 -100.87 37.94
C GLN A 362 -173.86 -100.46 38.76
N GLY A 363 -172.94 -99.72 38.10
CA GLY A 363 -171.88 -98.98 38.79
C GLY A 363 -171.13 -97.91 37.97
N GLY A 364 -170.08 -98.28 37.24
CA GLY A 364 -169.41 -97.44 36.21
C GLY A 364 -168.52 -96.26 36.65
N ARG A 365 -168.13 -95.46 35.63
CA ARG A 365 -167.42 -94.14 35.62
C ARG A 365 -165.91 -94.03 35.97
N MET A 366 -165.13 -93.63 34.94
CA MET A 366 -164.16 -92.50 34.90
C MET A 366 -162.94 -92.56 35.87
N GLN A 367 -161.91 -91.68 35.90
CA GLN A 367 -161.77 -90.25 35.53
C GLN A 367 -160.29 -89.82 35.30
N SER A 368 -160.08 -88.53 34.98
CA SER A 368 -158.85 -87.80 34.56
C SER A 368 -157.69 -87.58 35.56
N GLY A 369 -156.49 -87.27 35.03
CA GLY A 369 -155.39 -86.47 35.66
C GLY A 369 -154.26 -86.20 34.63
N GLN A 370 -153.53 -85.07 34.51
CA GLN A 370 -152.85 -84.15 35.46
C GLN A 370 -151.60 -84.74 36.15
N MET A 371 -150.47 -84.04 36.38
CA MET A 371 -149.90 -82.78 35.86
C MET A 371 -148.45 -82.58 36.41
N GLN A 372 -147.63 -81.66 35.83
CA GLN A 372 -146.46 -80.97 36.46
C GLN A 372 -145.20 -81.82 36.82
N SER A 373 -143.95 -81.32 36.96
CA SER A 373 -143.21 -80.06 36.62
C SER A 373 -141.67 -80.41 36.69
N THR A 374 -140.61 -79.57 36.66
CA THR A 374 -140.34 -78.11 36.80
C THR A 374 -138.93 -77.74 36.26
N ALA A 375 -138.66 -76.46 35.96
CA ALA A 375 -137.35 -75.72 35.98
C ALA A 375 -136.11 -76.25 35.17
N MET A 376 -135.42 -75.50 34.29
CA MET A 376 -134.67 -74.21 34.42
C MET A 376 -133.32 -74.34 35.18
N GLN A 377 -132.21 -73.60 34.89
CA GLN A 377 -131.87 -72.56 33.87
C GLN A 377 -130.31 -72.43 33.77
N GLY A 378 -129.76 -71.72 32.76
CA GLY A 378 -128.35 -71.25 32.78
C GLY A 378 -127.76 -70.84 31.42
N THR A 379 -127.21 -69.62 31.29
CA THR A 379 -126.69 -69.05 30.01
C THR A 379 -125.54 -68.05 30.18
N GLY A 380 -124.62 -67.99 29.19
CA GLY A 380 -123.66 -66.88 28.98
C GLY A 380 -122.26 -67.05 29.63
N THR A 381 -121.23 -66.28 29.26
CA THR A 381 -121.12 -65.29 28.15
C THR A 381 -119.65 -64.97 27.78
N GLN A 382 -119.43 -64.62 26.50
CA GLN A 382 -118.41 -63.73 25.87
C GLN A 382 -117.25 -63.11 26.70
N ASN A 383 -116.04 -63.03 26.11
CA ASN A 383 -115.47 -61.75 25.59
C ASN A 383 -114.23 -61.92 24.65
N PRO A 384 -113.90 -60.97 23.74
CA PRO A 384 -112.71 -61.01 22.86
C PRO A 384 -111.81 -59.73 22.86
N GLY A 385 -110.71 -59.74 22.07
CA GLY A 385 -109.89 -58.56 21.70
C GLY A 385 -108.70 -58.23 22.63
N THR A 386 -107.74 -57.34 22.29
CA THR A 386 -107.38 -56.68 21.01
C THR A 386 -105.98 -56.03 21.08
N GLN A 387 -105.32 -55.82 19.91
CA GLN A 387 -104.33 -54.78 19.50
C GLN A 387 -103.51 -53.97 20.54
N ASN A 388 -102.21 -53.74 20.27
CA ASN A 388 -101.61 -52.37 20.32
C ASN A 388 -100.25 -52.23 19.55
N PRO A 389 -99.95 -51.10 18.87
CA PRO A 389 -98.63 -50.79 18.27
C PRO A 389 -98.01 -49.41 18.66
N GLY A 390 -96.79 -49.12 18.20
CA GLY A 390 -96.14 -47.77 18.18
C GLY A 390 -95.42 -47.33 19.47
N THR A 391 -94.74 -46.17 19.55
CA THR A 391 -94.24 -45.19 18.54
C THR A 391 -93.37 -44.10 19.21
N GLN A 392 -92.21 -43.71 18.62
CA GLN A 392 -91.44 -42.43 18.75
C GLN A 392 -90.01 -42.64 18.20
N SER A 393 -89.25 -41.67 17.65
CA SER A 393 -89.53 -40.32 17.11
C SER A 393 -88.27 -39.72 16.44
N GLY A 394 -88.40 -38.90 15.37
CA GLY A 394 -87.35 -37.97 14.91
C GLY A 394 -86.93 -38.06 13.42
N PRO A 395 -87.13 -37.00 12.60
CA PRO A 395 -86.73 -36.99 11.19
C PRO A 395 -85.87 -35.78 10.71
N GLN A 396 -85.01 -36.03 9.70
CA GLN A 396 -84.58 -35.06 8.66
C GLN A 396 -83.76 -33.82 9.18
N PRO A 397 -83.50 -32.74 8.39
CA PRO A 397 -82.36 -32.68 7.44
C PRO A 397 -81.53 -31.37 7.48
N VAL A 398 -80.41 -31.28 6.74
CA VAL A 398 -80.13 -30.26 5.68
C VAL A 398 -78.72 -30.43 5.02
N PRO A 399 -78.54 -30.06 3.74
CA PRO A 399 -77.23 -29.80 3.11
C PRO A 399 -76.82 -28.31 3.17
N GLY A 400 -75.53 -27.98 2.96
CA GLY A 400 -75.03 -26.59 2.92
C GLY A 400 -73.75 -26.39 2.08
N VAL A 401 -73.69 -25.29 1.32
CA VAL A 401 -72.67 -24.92 0.29
C VAL A 401 -72.65 -23.38 0.15
N PRO A 402 -71.54 -22.68 -0.25
CA PRO A 402 -70.12 -23.03 -0.31
C PRO A 402 -69.37 -22.38 0.90
N PRO A 403 -68.64 -21.22 0.90
CA PRO A 403 -68.10 -20.31 -0.14
C PRO A 403 -66.53 -20.22 -0.18
N GLY A 404 -65.99 -19.25 -0.93
CA GLY A 404 -64.61 -18.72 -0.88
C GLY A 404 -64.60 -17.25 -1.39
N PRO A 405 -63.48 -16.63 -1.84
CA PRO A 405 -62.05 -17.00 -1.75
C PRO A 405 -61.40 -16.18 -0.60
N PRO A 406 -60.47 -15.17 -0.70
CA PRO A 406 -59.61 -14.60 -1.78
C PRO A 406 -58.08 -14.80 -1.58
N PRO A 407 -57.22 -14.51 -2.58
CA PRO A 407 -55.76 -14.48 -2.43
C PRO A 407 -55.21 -13.11 -1.97
N ILE A 408 -54.03 -13.12 -1.32
CA ILE A 408 -53.28 -11.92 -0.89
C ILE A 408 -51.78 -12.13 -1.14
N GLY A 409 -51.06 -11.09 -1.57
CA GLY A 409 -49.59 -11.03 -1.55
C GLY A 409 -48.91 -11.03 -2.93
N GLY A 410 -48.82 -9.85 -3.56
CA GLY A 410 -47.89 -9.61 -4.68
C GLY A 410 -46.49 -9.23 -4.18
N PRO A 411 -45.43 -9.39 -5.00
CA PRO A 411 -44.06 -9.08 -4.62
C PRO A 411 -43.73 -7.58 -4.71
N VAL A 412 -42.71 -7.15 -3.96
CA VAL A 412 -42.11 -5.80 -4.06
C VAL A 412 -40.62 -5.93 -4.35
N PRO A 413 -40.11 -5.27 -5.41
CA PRO A 413 -38.70 -4.93 -5.53
C PRO A 413 -38.54 -3.41 -5.63
N GLY A 414 -38.04 -2.78 -4.57
CA GLY A 414 -37.46 -1.42 -4.67
C GLY A 414 -36.09 -1.50 -5.33
N GLY A 415 -35.79 -0.57 -6.24
CA GLY A 415 -34.54 -0.58 -7.01
C GLY A 415 -33.63 0.62 -6.72
N THR A 416 -32.35 0.46 -7.08
CA THR A 416 -31.37 1.53 -7.29
C THR A 416 -30.64 1.23 -8.60
N GLY A 417 -30.47 2.25 -9.45
CA GLY A 417 -29.94 2.08 -10.81
C GLY A 417 -28.59 2.78 -11.05
N PRO A 418 -27.96 2.59 -12.23
CA PRO A 418 -26.74 3.27 -12.64
C PRO A 418 -27.00 4.48 -13.56
N HIS A 419 -26.12 5.49 -13.49
CA HIS A 419 -26.01 6.61 -14.44
C HIS A 419 -24.53 6.84 -14.83
N GLY A 420 -24.29 7.48 -15.98
CA GLY A 420 -22.99 7.54 -16.65
C GLY A 420 -22.90 6.44 -17.73
N ILE A 421 -22.93 6.69 -19.03
CA ILE A 421 -22.68 7.92 -19.83
C ILE A 421 -21.26 8.45 -19.66
N GLU A 422 -20.36 7.97 -20.51
CA GLU A 422 -19.34 8.76 -21.19
C GLU A 422 -19.02 8.09 -22.54
N GLY A 423 -18.55 8.84 -23.54
CA GLY A 423 -18.41 8.38 -24.92
C GLY A 423 -17.07 8.76 -25.56
N PRO A 424 -16.58 8.00 -26.56
CA PRO A 424 -15.25 8.22 -27.14
C PRO A 424 -15.24 9.36 -28.17
N VAL A 425 -14.19 10.19 -28.12
CA VAL A 425 -13.88 11.21 -29.15
C VAL A 425 -12.43 11.02 -29.62
N PRO A 426 -12.17 10.81 -30.92
CA PRO A 426 -10.81 10.66 -31.44
C PRO A 426 -10.15 12.03 -31.69
N GLY A 427 -9.23 12.44 -30.81
CA GLY A 427 -8.40 13.64 -30.98
C GLY A 427 -7.07 13.35 -31.70
N SER A 428 -6.75 14.11 -32.73
CA SER A 428 -5.53 13.94 -33.54
C SER A 428 -4.26 14.44 -32.85
N ALA A 429 -3.17 13.67 -32.90
CA ALA A 429 -1.83 14.11 -32.50
C ALA A 429 -0.79 13.83 -33.61
N THR A 430 -0.08 14.87 -34.05
CA THR A 430 1.00 14.82 -35.06
C THR A 430 2.39 14.78 -34.41
N PRO A 431 3.30 13.86 -34.78
CA PRO A 431 4.69 13.84 -34.31
C PRO A 431 5.69 14.45 -35.33
N TYR A 432 6.91 14.73 -34.83
CA TYR A 432 8.13 15.18 -35.56
C TYR A 432 8.17 16.68 -35.96
N PRO A 433 9.35 17.35 -35.95
CA PRO A 433 10.68 16.80 -36.30
C PRO A 433 11.84 16.89 -35.27
N LEU A 434 12.79 15.97 -35.50
CA LEU A 434 14.25 15.96 -35.32
C LEU A 434 15.00 17.05 -34.50
N PRO A 435 15.97 16.66 -33.64
CA PRO A 435 17.05 17.54 -33.19
C PRO A 435 18.26 17.55 -34.14
N GLY A 436 19.02 18.65 -34.17
CA GLY A 436 20.30 18.79 -34.88
C GLY A 436 21.28 19.68 -34.10
N PRO A 437 22.56 19.30 -33.90
CA PRO A 437 23.47 20.00 -32.98
C PRO A 437 24.50 20.93 -33.65
N ALA A 438 24.92 21.94 -32.88
CA ALA A 438 26.22 22.67 -32.89
C ALA A 438 26.73 23.35 -34.19
N GLY A 439 27.08 24.65 -34.10
CA GLY A 439 27.88 25.30 -35.14
C GLY A 439 28.10 26.82 -35.01
N ALA A 440 29.28 27.21 -34.48
CA ALA A 440 29.96 28.51 -34.63
C ALA A 440 29.29 29.80 -34.03
N PRO A 441 30.10 30.85 -33.72
CA PRO A 441 29.62 32.07 -33.06
C PRO A 441 29.27 33.20 -34.04
N SER A 442 28.55 34.22 -33.55
CA SER A 442 28.38 35.51 -34.23
C SER A 442 28.79 36.66 -33.32
N ASP A 443 29.84 37.37 -33.73
CA ASP A 443 30.28 38.64 -33.15
C ASP A 443 29.19 39.72 -33.29
N ARG A 444 28.96 40.49 -32.22
CA ARG A 444 28.24 41.78 -32.23
C ARG A 444 28.42 42.53 -30.91
N GLY A 445 29.43 43.40 -30.85
CA GLY A 445 29.57 44.35 -29.75
C GLY A 445 28.58 45.53 -29.82
N ARG A 446 27.90 45.82 -28.71
CA ARG A 446 27.54 47.19 -28.30
C ARG A 446 27.29 47.24 -26.78
N PRO A 447 27.68 48.33 -26.07
CA PRO A 447 27.46 48.46 -24.64
C PRO A 447 26.02 48.90 -24.34
N VAL A 448 25.52 48.49 -23.17
CA VAL A 448 24.34 49.05 -22.53
C VAL A 448 24.75 49.47 -21.12
N ASN A 449 24.28 50.65 -20.70
CA ASN A 449 24.71 51.34 -19.48
C ASN A 449 24.71 50.44 -18.25
N GLY A 450 25.83 50.46 -17.50
CA GLY A 450 25.76 50.19 -16.07
C GLY A 450 24.92 51.29 -15.43
N SER A 451 23.79 50.92 -14.84
CA SER A 451 23.02 51.77 -13.94
C SER A 451 23.39 51.36 -12.52
N ASP A 452 24.05 52.26 -11.79
CA ASP A 452 24.44 52.01 -10.41
C ASP A 452 23.22 51.63 -9.55
N ARG A 453 23.39 50.56 -8.78
CA ARG A 453 22.42 50.12 -7.79
C ARG A 453 23.09 50.11 -6.42
N GLU A 454 23.28 51.31 -5.88
CA GLU A 454 23.61 51.49 -4.47
C GLU A 454 22.49 50.88 -3.63
N ASP A 455 22.84 50.03 -2.66
CA ASP A 455 21.88 49.31 -1.81
C ASP A 455 22.22 49.52 -0.31
N PRO A 456 21.87 50.70 0.26
CA PRO A 456 22.23 51.07 1.62
C PRO A 456 21.20 50.55 2.64
N LEU A 457 21.12 49.21 2.81
CA LEU A 457 20.23 48.56 3.78
C LEU A 457 20.99 47.79 4.88
N PHE A 458 21.68 48.54 5.75
CA PHE A 458 22.03 48.06 7.09
C PHE A 458 21.86 49.16 8.14
N THR A 459 20.82 49.05 8.96
CA THR A 459 20.49 49.97 10.06
C THR A 459 20.43 49.24 11.40
N GLY A 460 21.47 49.38 12.21
CA GLY A 460 21.50 48.99 13.63
C GLY A 460 21.52 47.48 13.91
N PRO A 461 21.43 47.09 15.20
CA PRO A 461 21.33 47.97 16.38
C PRO A 461 22.64 48.72 16.69
#